data_AF-A0AAQ0QAP6-F1
#
_entry.id   AF-A0AAQ0QAP6-F1
#
_cell.length_a   1.000
_cell.length_b   1.000
_cell.length_c   1.000
_cell.angle_alpha   90.00
_cell.angle_beta   90.00
_cell.angle_gamma   90.00
#
_symmetry.space_group_name_H-M   'P 1'
#
loop_
_entity.id
_entity.type
_entity.pdbx_description
1 polymer ?
#
loop_
_entity_poly.entity_id
_entity_poly.type
_entity_poly.pdbx_seq_one_letter_code
_entity_poly.pdbx_strand_id
1 'polypeptide(L)'
;MKRPLHIIMLSAMLAGCSSTPTIDPERPADQQAQRLAEAGTTEAAEALVGWLKSASPADRDFARSLTRELMSIYDSDSLGRTRGFVRSLDSIRSTLSPEELAHVYVVSTKPWRLGAIMRADNADDTLLQAIESDYADDPEALEAFRQGYRGEH
;
A
#
# COMPACT_ATOMS: atom_id res chain seq x y z
N MET A 1 -20.09 -49.11 -15.97
CA MET A 1 -19.94 -47.64 -15.94
C MET A 1 -19.61 -47.18 -14.51
N LYS A 2 -18.33 -46.94 -14.23
CA LYS A 2 -17.82 -46.32 -12.99
C LYS A 2 -16.74 -45.32 -13.43
N ARG A 3 -16.87 -44.07 -12.99
CA ARG A 3 -16.07 -42.91 -13.44
C ARG A 3 -14.59 -43.04 -13.03
N PRO A 4 -13.64 -42.49 -13.81
CA PRO A 4 -12.21 -42.73 -13.59
C PRO A 4 -11.60 -41.78 -12.54
N LEU A 5 -10.64 -42.32 -11.77
CA LEU A 5 -9.74 -41.61 -10.87
C LEU A 5 -8.84 -40.64 -11.65
N HIS A 6 -9.26 -39.38 -11.83
CA HIS A 6 -8.37 -38.31 -12.31
C HIS A 6 -8.48 -37.00 -11.51
N ILE A 7 -9.15 -37.01 -10.34
CA ILE A 7 -9.41 -35.78 -9.54
C ILE A 7 -8.48 -35.65 -8.31
N ILE A 8 -7.52 -36.55 -8.08
CA ILE A 8 -6.67 -36.52 -6.86
C ILE A 8 -5.21 -36.11 -7.15
N MET A 9 -4.87 -35.73 -8.38
CA MET A 9 -3.53 -35.23 -8.72
C MET A 9 -3.54 -33.87 -9.43
N LEU A 10 -4.35 -32.92 -8.94
CA LEU A 10 -4.26 -31.52 -9.34
C LEU A 10 -4.53 -30.56 -8.17
N SER A 11 -3.98 -30.87 -6.99
CA SER A 11 -4.03 -29.98 -5.82
C SER A 11 -2.68 -29.85 -5.10
N ALA A 12 -1.59 -30.31 -5.73
CA ALA A 12 -0.24 -30.25 -5.16
C ALA A 12 0.64 -29.13 -5.75
N MET A 13 0.08 -28.13 -6.44
CA MET A 13 0.86 -27.04 -7.07
C MET A 13 0.37 -25.61 -6.75
N LEU A 14 -0.43 -25.40 -5.71
CA LEU A 14 -0.80 -24.04 -5.25
C LEU A 14 -0.55 -23.80 -3.76
N ALA A 15 0.19 -24.68 -3.10
CA ALA A 15 0.79 -24.40 -1.79
C ALA A 15 2.25 -23.95 -1.95
N GLY A 16 2.52 -23.10 -2.95
CA GLY A 16 3.60 -22.14 -2.77
C GLY A 16 3.11 -21.22 -1.67
N CYS A 17 3.54 -21.45 -0.43
CA CYS A 17 3.40 -20.44 0.60
C CYS A 17 4.17 -19.23 0.06
N SER A 18 3.50 -18.26 -0.56
CA SER A 18 4.08 -16.94 -0.72
C SER A 18 4.14 -16.40 0.71
N SER A 19 5.25 -16.67 1.39
CA SER A 19 5.55 -15.96 2.62
C SER A 19 5.77 -14.52 2.19
N THR A 20 4.72 -13.72 2.30
CA THR A 20 4.75 -12.29 2.02
C THR A 20 5.96 -11.72 2.78
N PRO A 21 6.92 -11.08 2.09
CA PRO A 21 8.16 -10.65 2.74
C PRO A 21 7.86 -9.69 3.90
N THR A 22 8.46 -9.95 5.06
CA THR A 22 8.20 -9.17 6.28
C THR A 22 8.92 -7.82 6.23
N ILE A 23 8.20 -6.76 6.59
CA ILE A 23 8.73 -5.40 6.74
C ILE A 23 9.07 -5.14 8.22
N ASP A 24 10.25 -4.59 8.46
CA ASP A 24 10.87 -4.35 9.77
C ASP A 24 11.37 -2.90 9.83
N PRO A 25 10.65 -1.97 10.50
CA PRO A 25 10.98 -0.53 10.52
C PRO A 25 12.38 -0.20 11.06
N GLU A 26 13.00 -1.12 11.80
CA GLU A 26 14.36 -0.96 12.35
C GLU A 26 15.45 -1.13 11.27
N ARG A 27 15.08 -1.56 10.05
CA ARG A 27 16.01 -1.73 8.94
C ARG A 27 15.91 -0.60 7.92
N PRO A 28 17.01 -0.27 7.23
CA PRO A 28 16.99 0.73 6.16
C PRO A 28 15.92 0.47 5.09
N ALA A 29 15.19 1.52 4.73
CA ALA A 29 14.06 1.45 3.79
C ALA A 29 14.50 1.05 2.37
N ASP A 30 15.66 1.49 1.92
CA ASP A 30 16.26 1.16 0.62
C ASP A 30 16.55 -0.34 0.50
N GLN A 31 17.18 -0.94 1.51
CA GLN A 31 17.48 -2.38 1.55
C GLN A 31 16.22 -3.23 1.67
N GLN A 32 15.17 -2.70 2.28
CA GLN A 32 13.86 -3.37 2.31
C GLN A 32 13.15 -3.28 0.98
N ALA A 33 13.13 -2.11 0.34
CA ALA A 33 12.52 -1.93 -0.97
C ALA A 33 13.15 -2.88 -2.01
N GLN A 34 14.47 -3.04 -2.00
CA GLN A 34 15.16 -4.00 -2.88
C GLN A 34 14.69 -5.44 -2.64
N ARG A 35 14.65 -5.89 -1.38
CA ARG A 35 14.18 -7.24 -1.02
C ARG A 35 12.71 -7.48 -1.39
N LEU A 36 11.85 -6.48 -1.19
CA LEU A 36 10.45 -6.54 -1.62
C LEU A 36 10.37 -6.68 -3.14
N ALA A 37 11.10 -5.84 -3.88
CA ALA A 37 11.08 -5.87 -5.34
C ALA A 37 11.58 -7.21 -5.91
N GLU A 38 12.57 -7.84 -5.28
CA GLU A 38 13.07 -9.17 -5.64
C GLU A 38 12.03 -10.29 -5.48
N ALA A 39 11.09 -10.14 -4.54
CA ALA A 39 10.04 -11.14 -4.29
C ALA A 39 8.99 -11.21 -5.42
N GLY A 40 8.82 -10.13 -6.19
CA GLY A 40 7.81 -10.04 -7.25
C GLY A 40 6.87 -8.86 -7.06
N THR A 41 6.16 -8.47 -8.13
CA THR A 41 5.27 -7.29 -8.10
C THR A 41 4.06 -7.48 -7.19
N THR A 42 3.50 -8.68 -7.15
CA THR A 42 2.31 -8.98 -6.33
C THR A 42 2.69 -9.10 -4.88
N GLU A 43 3.74 -9.86 -4.59
CA GLU A 43 4.26 -10.11 -3.25
C GLU A 43 4.75 -8.81 -2.59
N ALA A 44 5.41 -7.94 -3.36
CA ALA A 44 5.82 -6.61 -2.87
C ALA A 44 4.61 -5.73 -2.52
N ALA A 45 3.57 -5.72 -3.37
CA ALA A 45 2.38 -4.92 -3.15
C ALA A 45 1.58 -5.43 -1.94
N GLU A 46 1.41 -6.75 -1.82
CA GLU A 46 0.77 -7.39 -0.67
C GLU A 46 1.53 -7.14 0.64
N ALA A 47 2.87 -7.25 0.61
CA ALA A 47 3.72 -6.95 1.76
C ALA A 47 3.58 -5.50 2.21
N LEU A 48 3.71 -4.56 1.26
CA LEU A 48 3.65 -3.14 1.55
C LEU A 48 2.29 -2.75 2.11
N VAL A 49 1.20 -3.08 1.42
CA VAL A 49 -0.15 -2.70 1.88
C VAL A 49 -0.50 -3.43 3.18
N GLY A 50 -0.17 -4.73 3.27
CA GLY A 50 -0.42 -5.52 4.47
C GLY A 50 0.25 -4.93 5.72
N TRP A 51 1.50 -4.46 5.58
CA TRP A 51 2.20 -3.80 6.67
C TRP A 51 1.66 -2.39 6.97
N LEU A 52 1.38 -1.59 5.93
CA LEU A 52 0.82 -0.23 6.08
C LEU A 52 -0.51 -0.22 6.83
N LYS A 53 -1.33 -1.28 6.68
CA LYS A 53 -2.61 -1.41 7.39
C LYS A 53 -2.49 -1.51 8.91
N SER A 54 -1.34 -1.91 9.43
CA SER A 54 -1.09 -2.06 10.87
C SER A 54 0.03 -1.14 11.39
N ALA A 55 0.56 -0.27 10.54
CA ALA A 55 1.65 0.62 10.88
C ALA A 55 1.18 1.73 11.81
N SER A 56 1.98 2.06 12.82
CA SER A 56 1.62 3.09 13.79
C SER A 56 2.00 4.48 13.28
N PRO A 57 1.53 5.56 13.94
CA PRO A 57 2.00 6.92 13.65
C PRO A 57 3.53 7.08 13.75
N ALA A 58 4.20 6.31 14.62
CA ALA A 58 5.66 6.35 14.76
C ALA A 58 6.40 5.81 13.53
N ASP A 59 5.75 4.96 12.73
CA ASP A 59 6.32 4.32 11.56
C ASP A 59 6.20 5.17 10.28
N ARG A 60 5.48 6.31 10.33
CA ARG A 60 5.12 7.11 9.15
C ARG A 60 6.33 7.54 8.31
N ASP A 61 7.43 7.95 8.95
CA ASP A 61 8.62 8.41 8.21
C ASP A 61 9.35 7.27 7.51
N PHE A 62 9.38 6.10 8.17
CA PHE A 62 9.87 4.87 7.55
C PHE A 62 8.95 4.44 6.41
N ALA A 63 7.63 4.40 6.62
CA ALA A 63 6.63 4.03 5.62
C ALA A 63 6.75 4.87 4.34
N ARG A 64 6.78 6.20 4.48
CA ARG A 64 6.95 7.14 3.36
C ARG A 64 8.26 6.90 2.61
N SER A 65 9.33 6.60 3.34
CA SER A 65 10.63 6.30 2.72
C SER A 65 10.58 4.98 1.96
N LEU A 66 10.05 3.92 2.56
CA LEU A 66 9.89 2.61 1.93
C LEU A 66 9.03 2.70 0.66
N THR A 67 7.87 3.36 0.72
CA THR A 67 7.01 3.57 -0.45
C THR A 67 7.74 4.32 -1.55
N ARG A 68 8.50 5.38 -1.22
CA ARG A 68 9.28 6.15 -2.20
C ARG A 68 10.37 5.29 -2.85
N GLU A 69 11.15 4.55 -2.07
CA GLU A 69 12.22 3.70 -2.61
C GLU A 69 11.64 2.59 -3.50
N LEU A 70 10.54 1.97 -3.09
CA LEU A 70 9.90 0.91 -3.87
C LEU A 70 9.33 1.44 -5.19
N MET A 71 8.68 2.61 -5.17
CA MET A 71 8.23 3.28 -6.40
C MET A 71 9.42 3.63 -7.30
N SER A 72 10.51 4.15 -6.73
CA SER A 72 11.73 4.48 -7.50
C SER A 72 12.32 3.26 -8.20
N ILE A 73 12.32 2.09 -7.54
CA ILE A 73 12.79 0.84 -8.15
C ILE A 73 11.90 0.50 -9.35
N TYR A 74 10.58 0.45 -9.17
CA TYR A 74 9.67 0.07 -10.24
C TYR A 74 9.58 1.10 -11.37
N ASP A 75 9.76 2.39 -11.10
CA ASP A 75 9.82 3.44 -12.12
C ASP A 75 11.11 3.37 -12.94
N SER A 76 12.22 2.92 -12.34
CA SER A 76 13.50 2.74 -13.02
C SER A 76 13.64 1.41 -13.79
N ASP A 77 12.70 0.49 -13.58
CA ASP A 77 12.70 -0.84 -14.19
C ASP A 77 12.01 -0.83 -15.58
N SER A 78 11.90 -2.01 -16.17
CA SER A 78 11.08 -2.27 -17.34
C SER A 78 9.63 -1.87 -17.11
N LEU A 79 9.04 -1.24 -18.15
CA LEU A 79 7.61 -0.86 -18.19
C LEU A 79 6.64 -2.01 -17.85
N GLY A 80 7.08 -3.27 -17.99
CA GLY A 80 6.31 -4.45 -17.62
C GLY A 80 6.19 -4.61 -16.10
N ARG A 81 7.30 -4.47 -15.36
CA ARG A 81 7.31 -4.58 -13.90
C ARG A 81 6.59 -3.42 -13.23
N THR A 82 6.77 -2.19 -13.72
CA THR A 82 6.02 -1.02 -13.23
C THR A 82 4.51 -1.23 -13.35
N ARG A 83 4.03 -1.64 -14.53
CA ARG A 83 2.61 -1.90 -14.77
C ARG A 83 2.08 -3.06 -13.92
N GLY A 84 2.89 -4.10 -13.72
CA GLY A 84 2.55 -5.22 -12.85
C GLY A 84 2.35 -4.75 -11.40
N PHE A 85 3.28 -3.97 -10.87
CA PHE A 85 3.21 -3.46 -9.50
C PHE A 85 2.01 -2.53 -9.29
N VAL A 86 1.79 -1.56 -10.19
CA VAL A 86 0.63 -0.65 -10.12
C VAL A 86 -0.68 -1.42 -10.18
N ARG A 87 -0.78 -2.42 -11.07
CA ARG A 87 -1.98 -3.27 -11.16
C ARG A 87 -2.22 -4.06 -9.87
N SER A 88 -1.17 -4.55 -9.23
CA SER A 88 -1.29 -5.26 -7.95
C SER A 88 -1.75 -4.32 -6.83
N LEU A 89 -1.20 -3.09 -6.76
CA LEU A 89 -1.67 -2.07 -5.83
C LEU A 89 -3.14 -1.71 -6.06
N ASP A 90 -3.57 -1.50 -7.30
CA ASP A 90 -4.97 -1.21 -7.64
C ASP A 90 -5.91 -2.35 -7.26
N SER A 91 -5.48 -3.60 -7.51
CA SER A 91 -6.24 -4.79 -7.14
C SER A 91 -6.42 -4.88 -5.63
N ILE A 92 -5.36 -4.65 -4.84
CA ILE A 92 -5.45 -4.67 -3.37
C ILE A 92 -6.30 -3.50 -2.88
N ARG A 93 -6.11 -2.29 -3.43
CA ARG A 93 -6.91 -1.10 -3.08
C ARG A 93 -8.41 -1.38 -3.20
N SER A 94 -8.84 -2.11 -4.24
CA SER A 94 -10.25 -2.43 -4.46
C SER A 94 -10.88 -3.36 -3.42
N THR A 95 -10.08 -3.99 -2.56
CA THR A 95 -10.57 -4.90 -1.50
C THR A 95 -10.55 -4.27 -0.11
N LEU A 96 -9.98 -3.08 0.05
CA LEU A 96 -9.90 -2.38 1.34
C LEU A 96 -11.22 -1.70 1.66
N SER A 97 -11.58 -1.69 2.95
CA SER A 97 -12.64 -0.80 3.43
C SER A 97 -12.18 0.67 3.33
N PRO A 98 -13.11 1.65 3.35
CA PRO A 98 -12.73 3.07 3.36
C PRO A 98 -11.78 3.42 4.51
N GLU A 99 -11.97 2.84 5.69
CA GLU A 99 -11.11 3.06 6.86
C GLU A 99 -9.71 2.49 6.68
N GLU A 100 -9.60 1.26 6.17
CA GLU A 100 -8.31 0.65 5.88
C GLU A 100 -7.55 1.41 4.80
N LEU A 101 -8.25 1.86 3.76
CA LEU A 101 -7.66 2.65 2.68
C LEU A 101 -7.20 4.03 3.19
N ALA A 102 -8.02 4.71 3.99
CA ALA A 102 -7.66 5.97 4.62
C ALA A 102 -6.37 5.83 5.45
N HIS A 103 -6.30 4.82 6.30
CA HIS A 103 -5.12 4.57 7.13
C HIS A 103 -3.86 4.32 6.29
N VAL A 104 -3.95 3.47 5.26
CA VAL A 104 -2.84 3.22 4.32
C VAL A 104 -2.34 4.51 3.68
N TYR A 105 -3.24 5.41 3.27
CA TYR A 105 -2.87 6.71 2.71
C TYR A 105 -2.24 7.65 3.74
N VAL A 106 -2.80 7.73 4.95
CA VAL A 106 -2.28 8.58 6.03
C VAL A 106 -0.87 8.17 6.42
N VAL A 107 -0.61 6.87 6.52
CA VAL A 107 0.71 6.36 6.90
C VAL A 107 1.74 6.59 5.80
N SER A 108 1.38 6.33 4.54
CA SER A 108 2.32 6.35 3.41
C SER A 108 2.56 7.74 2.80
N THR A 109 1.74 8.74 3.14
CA THR A 109 1.76 10.06 2.48
C THR A 109 1.88 11.20 3.49
N LYS A 110 2.49 12.33 3.09
CA LYS A 110 2.49 13.54 3.93
C LYS A 110 1.09 14.18 3.93
N PRO A 111 0.59 14.71 5.06
CA PRO A 111 -0.80 15.14 5.17
C PRO A 111 -1.24 16.15 4.09
N TRP A 112 -0.47 17.24 3.89
CA TRP A 112 -0.78 18.25 2.87
C TRP A 112 -0.83 17.68 1.45
N ARG A 113 0.07 16.74 1.15
CA ARG A 113 0.15 16.10 -0.17
C ARG A 113 -1.02 15.14 -0.36
N LEU A 114 -1.42 14.43 0.69
CA LEU A 114 -2.60 13.58 0.67
C LEU A 114 -3.85 14.42 0.39
N GLY A 115 -4.01 15.57 1.04
CA GLY A 115 -5.11 16.50 0.77
C GLY A 115 -5.16 16.94 -0.69
N ALA A 116 -4.01 17.32 -1.27
CA ALA A 116 -3.93 17.71 -2.67
C ALA A 116 -4.28 16.56 -3.64
N ILE A 117 -3.88 15.32 -3.33
CA ILE A 117 -4.24 14.13 -4.11
C ILE A 117 -5.74 13.88 -4.02
N MET A 118 -6.32 13.86 -2.81
CA MET A 118 -7.75 13.62 -2.61
C MET A 118 -8.60 14.66 -3.34
N ARG A 119 -8.15 15.92 -3.38
CA ARG A 119 -8.78 16.98 -4.17
C ARG A 119 -8.70 16.68 -5.67
N ALA A 120 -7.52 16.35 -6.18
CA ALA A 120 -7.31 16.08 -7.61
C ALA A 120 -8.13 14.88 -8.10
N ASP A 121 -8.24 13.85 -7.26
CA ASP A 121 -8.96 12.62 -7.58
C ASP A 121 -10.48 12.73 -7.36
N ASN A 122 -10.97 13.86 -6.83
CA ASN A 122 -12.37 14.04 -6.39
C ASN A 122 -12.81 12.90 -5.47
N ALA A 123 -12.01 12.63 -4.43
CA ALA A 123 -12.30 11.61 -3.44
C ALA A 123 -13.69 11.80 -2.83
N ASP A 124 -14.41 10.70 -2.60
CA ASP A 124 -15.74 10.76 -2.00
C ASP A 124 -15.71 11.14 -0.52
N ASP A 125 -16.84 11.64 -0.02
CA ASP A 125 -16.97 12.11 1.36
C ASP A 125 -16.70 11.03 2.41
N THR A 126 -16.93 9.75 2.09
CA THR A 126 -16.70 8.64 3.04
C THR A 126 -15.20 8.46 3.28
N LEU A 127 -14.42 8.44 2.21
CA LEU A 127 -12.95 8.35 2.32
C LEU A 127 -12.36 9.58 3.00
N LEU A 128 -12.87 10.78 2.69
CA LEU A 128 -12.43 12.02 3.34
C LEU A 128 -12.68 11.99 4.86
N GLN A 129 -13.88 11.59 5.29
CA GLN A 129 -14.21 11.45 6.71
C GLN A 129 -13.34 10.41 7.42
N ALA A 130 -13.04 9.30 6.75
CA ALA A 130 -12.15 8.27 7.29
C ALA A 130 -10.71 8.80 7.48
N ILE A 131 -10.18 9.57 6.52
CA ILE A 131 -8.87 10.22 6.64
C ILE A 131 -8.86 11.23 7.79
N GLU A 132 -9.88 12.07 7.92
CA GLU A 132 -9.95 13.03 9.02
C GLU A 132 -10.03 12.32 10.38
N SER A 133 -10.74 11.19 10.44
CA SER A 133 -10.84 10.38 11.66
C SER A 133 -9.51 9.74 12.05
N ASP A 134 -8.70 9.30 11.09
CA ASP A 134 -7.37 8.72 11.35
C ASP A 134 -6.35 9.79 11.84
N TYR A 135 -6.58 11.07 11.55
CA TYR A 135 -5.84 12.20 12.11
C TYR A 135 -6.44 12.79 13.39
N ALA A 136 -7.49 12.19 13.98
CA ALA A 136 -8.21 12.80 15.10
C ALA A 136 -7.31 13.18 16.30
N ASP A 137 -6.27 12.38 16.55
CA ASP A 137 -5.31 12.60 17.64
C ASP A 137 -4.08 13.45 17.22
N ASP A 138 -4.05 13.94 15.98
CA ASP A 138 -2.97 14.75 15.40
C ASP A 138 -3.54 16.00 14.69
N PRO A 139 -3.94 17.03 15.47
CA PRO A 139 -4.60 18.22 14.93
C PRO A 139 -3.74 18.99 13.91
N GLU A 140 -2.42 18.97 14.06
CA GLU A 140 -1.49 19.63 13.13
C GLU A 140 -1.49 18.93 11.77
N ALA A 141 -1.42 17.59 11.76
CA ALA A 141 -1.53 16.82 10.51
C ALA A 141 -2.91 16.96 9.87
N LEU A 142 -3.98 16.96 10.67
CA LEU A 142 -5.35 17.18 10.19
C LEU A 142 -5.50 18.52 9.48
N GLU A 143 -4.99 19.61 10.08
CA GLU A 143 -5.06 20.93 9.45
C GLU A 143 -4.20 20.99 8.18
N ALA A 144 -3.00 20.40 8.20
CA ALA A 144 -2.16 20.32 7.00
C ALA A 144 -2.86 19.55 5.86
N PHE A 145 -3.55 18.45 6.17
CA PHE A 145 -4.38 17.73 5.21
C PHE A 145 -5.50 18.62 4.64
N ARG A 146 -6.25 19.32 5.49
CA ARG A 146 -7.34 20.21 5.08
C ARG A 146 -6.85 21.37 4.22
N GLN A 147 -5.73 22.00 4.56
CA GLN A 147 -5.09 23.03 3.73
C GLN A 147 -4.77 22.50 2.33
N GLY A 148 -4.20 21.30 2.24
CA GLY A 148 -3.93 20.68 0.94
C GLY A 148 -5.17 20.33 0.14
N TYR A 149 -6.24 19.90 0.80
CA TYR A 149 -7.52 19.67 0.14
C TYR A 149 -8.14 20.99 -0.38
N ARG A 150 -8.00 22.09 0.38
CA ARG A 150 -8.42 23.44 -0.05
C ARG A 150 -7.52 24.05 -1.14
N GLY A 151 -6.32 23.49 -1.37
CA GLY A 151 -5.35 24.01 -2.33
C GLY A 151 -4.57 25.22 -1.80
N GLU A 152 -4.45 25.31 -0.47
CA GLU A 152 -3.72 26.34 0.25
C GLU A 152 -2.33 25.78 0.60
N HIS A 153 -1.30 26.21 -0.10
CA HIS A 153 0.09 25.79 0.10
C HIS A 153 1.03 26.98 0.05
#